data_AF-A0A2R2W522-F1
#
_entry.id   AF-A0A2R2W522-F1
#
_cell.length_a   1.000
_cell.length_b   1.000
_cell.length_c   1.000
_cell.angle_alpha   90.00
_cell.angle_beta   90.00
_cell.angle_gamma   90.00
#
_symmetry.space_group_name_H-M   'P 1'
#
loop_
_entity.id
_entity.type
_entity.pdbx_description
1 polymer ?
#
loop_
_entity_poly.entity_id
_entity_poly.type
_entity_poly.pdbx_seq_one_letter_code
_entity_poly.pdbx_strand_id
1 'polypeptide(L)'
;MTQSTQADSIHHARKPRSLFGLLGDIPTLVTDLVKGEIALLKQELLAKAKVFGIGAGLVVGALLFLFLMLLCLIGAGIAALSLVMPLWLAALLVAALFLVIAALLGFVGYLQIKKGLPPLPKKTIDSVKNDIKAVKGVGRIPRSDVGGRF
;
A
#
# COMPACT_ATOMS: atom_id res chain seq x y z
N MET A 1 61.95 -42.51 -24.96
CA MET A 1 62.18 -41.23 -25.67
C MET A 1 60.82 -40.53 -25.69
N THR A 2 60.45 -39.53 -24.91
CA THR A 2 61.10 -38.37 -24.23
C THR A 2 60.22 -37.99 -23.03
N GLN A 3 60.74 -37.95 -21.79
CA GLN A 3 61.18 -36.71 -21.11
C GLN A 3 60.04 -35.66 -21.04
N SER A 4 59.34 -35.55 -19.90
CA SER A 4 59.65 -34.58 -18.84
C SER A 4 59.48 -33.12 -19.29
N THR A 5 58.44 -32.44 -18.79
CA THR A 5 58.36 -31.00 -18.45
C THR A 5 56.90 -30.53 -18.53
N GLN A 6 56.09 -30.89 -17.54
CA GLN A 6 55.09 -29.95 -17.04
C GLN A 6 54.81 -30.21 -15.56
N ALA A 7 55.91 -30.37 -14.83
CA ALA A 7 55.96 -30.24 -13.39
C ALA A 7 56.84 -29.04 -13.06
N ASP A 8 56.53 -27.86 -13.62
CA ASP A 8 57.09 -26.62 -13.13
C ASP A 8 56.35 -25.42 -13.73
N SER A 9 55.46 -24.81 -12.96
CA SER A 9 55.31 -23.36 -12.97
C SER A 9 54.31 -22.96 -11.87
N ILE A 10 54.90 -22.62 -10.74
CA ILE A 10 54.44 -21.59 -9.81
C ILE A 10 53.30 -22.04 -8.89
N HIS A 11 53.75 -22.56 -7.74
CA HIS A 11 53.19 -22.20 -6.44
C HIS A 11 52.71 -20.75 -6.46
N HIS A 12 51.41 -20.52 -6.63
CA HIS A 12 50.79 -19.30 -6.14
C HIS A 12 50.94 -19.35 -4.63
N ALA A 13 52.05 -18.78 -4.15
CA ALA A 13 52.18 -18.33 -2.78
C ALA A 13 50.98 -17.43 -2.53
N ARG A 14 49.92 -18.02 -1.97
CA ARG A 14 48.75 -17.31 -1.50
C ARG A 14 49.32 -16.41 -0.40
N LYS A 15 49.61 -15.16 -0.77
CA LYS A 15 50.12 -14.13 0.14
C LYS A 15 49.29 -14.26 1.41
N PRO A 16 49.90 -14.50 2.59
CA PRO A 16 49.13 -14.65 3.83
C PRO A 16 48.26 -13.40 3.91
N ARG A 17 46.94 -13.59 3.87
CA ARG A 17 46.00 -12.46 3.96
C ARG A 17 46.32 -11.80 5.29
N SER A 18 46.94 -10.64 5.21
CA SER A 18 47.28 -9.82 6.37
C SER A 18 46.01 -9.61 7.18
N LEU A 19 46.10 -9.59 8.51
CA LEU A 19 44.95 -9.28 9.37
C LEU A 19 44.31 -7.93 8.98
N PHE A 20 45.11 -7.00 8.47
CA PHE A 20 44.66 -5.73 7.89
C PHE A 20 43.84 -5.90 6.60
N GLY A 21 44.08 -6.97 5.82
CA GLY A 21 43.26 -7.33 4.66
C GLY A 21 41.89 -7.89 5.05
N LEU A 22 41.79 -8.69 6.11
CA LEU A 22 40.50 -9.19 6.62
C LEU A 22 39.65 -8.05 7.21
N LEU A 23 40.27 -7.09 7.90
CA LEU A 23 39.59 -5.87 8.34
C LEU A 23 39.08 -5.02 7.17
N GLY A 24 39.81 -5.01 6.05
CA GLY A 24 39.39 -4.35 4.82
C GLY A 24 38.18 -4.99 4.13
N ASP A 25 37.93 -6.29 4.37
CA ASP A 25 36.86 -7.06 3.72
C ASP A 25 35.53 -7.06 4.51
N ILE A 26 35.54 -6.75 5.83
CA ILE A 26 34.32 -6.71 6.67
C ILE A 26 33.21 -5.81 6.08
N PRO A 27 33.50 -4.57 5.59
CA PRO A 27 32.48 -3.73 4.99
C PRO A 27 31.79 -4.43 3.82
N THR A 28 32.56 -5.12 2.96
CA THR A 28 32.04 -5.87 1.81
C THR A 28 31.12 -6.99 2.26
N LEU A 29 31.51 -7.78 3.27
CA LEU A 29 30.68 -8.87 3.80
C LEU A 29 29.36 -8.36 4.39
N VAL A 30 29.40 -7.26 5.15
CA VAL A 30 28.19 -6.63 5.71
C VAL A 30 27.30 -6.12 4.58
N THR A 31 27.89 -5.49 3.55
CA THR A 31 27.12 -4.98 2.41
C THR A 31 26.45 -6.12 1.64
N ASP A 32 27.12 -7.26 1.49
CA ASP A 32 26.60 -8.41 0.75
C ASP A 32 25.54 -9.17 1.55
N LEU A 33 25.66 -9.24 2.87
CA LEU A 33 24.63 -9.80 3.74
C LEU A 33 23.33 -8.97 3.66
N VAL A 34 23.45 -7.64 3.76
CA VAL A 34 22.32 -6.72 3.64
C VAL A 34 21.66 -6.84 2.26
N LYS A 35 22.45 -6.91 1.17
CA LYS A 35 21.91 -7.16 -0.18
C LYS A 35 21.17 -8.50 -0.24
N GLY A 36 21.68 -9.53 0.41
CA GLY A 36 21.06 -10.86 0.51
C GLY A 36 19.71 -10.83 1.21
N GLU A 37 19.63 -10.21 2.39
CA GLU A 37 18.36 -10.04 3.12
C GLU A 37 17.35 -9.20 2.33
N ILE A 38 17.80 -8.13 1.66
CA ILE A 38 16.93 -7.33 0.80
C ILE A 38 16.44 -8.17 -0.40
N ALA A 39 17.29 -9.00 -1.00
CA ALA A 39 16.89 -9.86 -2.12
C ALA A 39 15.87 -10.91 -1.69
N LEU A 40 16.07 -11.54 -0.53
CA LEU A 40 15.14 -12.51 0.04
C LEU A 40 13.81 -11.84 0.42
N LEU A 41 13.86 -10.70 1.10
CA LEU A 41 12.67 -9.91 1.43
C LEU A 41 11.90 -9.52 0.17
N LYS A 42 12.58 -9.08 -0.89
CA LYS A 42 11.94 -8.78 -2.18
C LYS A 42 11.22 -10.00 -2.74
N GLN A 43 11.84 -11.18 -2.71
CA GLN A 43 11.20 -12.41 -3.20
C GLN A 43 9.97 -12.79 -2.37
N GLU A 44 10.06 -12.73 -1.05
CA GLU A 44 8.93 -13.02 -0.17
C GLU A 44 7.80 -11.99 -0.33
N LEU A 45 8.14 -10.70 -0.42
CA LEU A 45 7.17 -9.63 -0.67
C LEU A 45 6.49 -9.79 -2.03
N LEU A 46 7.22 -10.14 -3.09
CA LEU A 46 6.63 -10.40 -4.41
C LEU A 46 5.69 -11.61 -4.38
N ALA A 47 6.07 -12.68 -3.67
CA ALA A 47 5.22 -13.85 -3.50
C ALA A 47 3.92 -13.52 -2.75
N LYS A 48 4.01 -12.81 -1.61
CA LYS A 48 2.83 -12.36 -0.85
C LYS A 48 1.99 -11.36 -1.64
N ALA A 49 2.62 -10.40 -2.33
CA ALA A 49 1.94 -9.41 -3.15
C ALA A 49 1.21 -10.04 -4.34
N LYS A 50 1.76 -11.09 -4.95
CA LYS A 50 1.08 -11.83 -6.03
C LYS A 50 -0.19 -12.51 -5.52
N VAL A 51 -0.10 -13.24 -4.41
CA VAL A 51 -1.26 -13.94 -3.84
C VAL A 51 -2.33 -12.94 -3.41
N PHE A 52 -1.92 -11.88 -2.70
CA PHE A 52 -2.83 -10.81 -2.30
C PHE A 52 -3.43 -10.09 -3.51
N GLY A 53 -2.62 -9.81 -4.55
CA GLY A 53 -3.06 -9.15 -5.77
C GLY A 53 -4.08 -9.97 -6.55
N ILE A 54 -3.87 -11.28 -6.67
CA ILE A 54 -4.86 -12.19 -7.29
C ILE A 54 -6.12 -12.23 -6.44
N GLY A 55 -6.01 -12.36 -5.12
CA GLY A 55 -7.16 -12.37 -4.21
C GLY A 55 -7.98 -11.07 -4.30
N ALA A 56 -7.32 -9.92 -4.22
CA ALA A 56 -7.96 -8.62 -4.37
C ALA A 56 -8.59 -8.46 -5.75
N GLY A 57 -7.91 -8.91 -6.82
CA GLY A 57 -8.44 -8.91 -8.18
C GLY A 57 -9.70 -9.76 -8.33
N LEU A 58 -9.73 -10.96 -7.74
CA LEU A 58 -10.91 -11.83 -7.73
C LEU A 58 -12.07 -11.21 -6.96
N VAL A 59 -11.81 -10.57 -5.81
CA VAL A 59 -12.85 -9.86 -5.04
C VAL A 59 -13.42 -8.70 -5.85
N VAL A 60 -12.59 -7.87 -6.47
CA VAL A 60 -13.04 -6.77 -7.34
C VAL A 60 -13.86 -7.32 -8.53
N GLY A 61 -13.39 -8.41 -9.15
CA GLY A 61 -14.11 -9.09 -10.23
C GLY A 61 -15.47 -9.61 -9.77
N ALA A 62 -15.55 -10.28 -8.61
CA ALA A 62 -16.80 -10.76 -8.05
C ALA A 62 -17.78 -9.62 -7.75
N LEU A 63 -17.30 -8.53 -7.15
CA LEU A 63 -18.13 -7.34 -6.88
C LEU A 63 -18.64 -6.70 -8.18
N LEU A 64 -17.83 -6.66 -9.24
CA LEU A 64 -18.27 -6.18 -10.55
C LEU A 64 -19.38 -7.07 -11.13
N PHE A 65 -19.23 -8.39 -11.09
CA PHE A 65 -20.26 -9.31 -11.58
C PHE A 65 -21.54 -9.24 -10.73
N LEU A 66 -21.44 -9.10 -9.41
CA LEU A 66 -22.61 -8.88 -8.55
C LEU A 66 -23.30 -7.55 -8.87
N PHE A 67 -22.54 -6.49 -9.16
CA PHE A 67 -23.10 -5.22 -9.60
C PHE A 67 -23.85 -5.36 -10.94
N LEU A 68 -23.28 -6.05 -11.93
CA LEU A 68 -23.95 -6.31 -13.20
C LEU A 68 -25.21 -7.17 -13.03
N MET A 69 -25.16 -8.21 -12.20
CA MET A 69 -26.32 -9.03 -11.85
C MET A 69 -27.44 -8.18 -11.24
N LEU A 70 -27.10 -7.25 -10.34
CA LEU A 70 -28.06 -6.33 -9.75
C LEU A 70 -28.75 -5.46 -10.79
N LEU A 71 -28.00 -4.94 -11.79
CA LEU A 71 -28.58 -4.19 -12.92
C LEU A 71 -29.55 -5.05 -13.74
N CYS A 72 -29.20 -6.31 -14.02
CA CYS A 72 -30.11 -7.25 -14.68
C CYS A 72 -31.37 -7.50 -13.85
N LEU A 73 -31.24 -7.63 -12.52
CA LEU A 73 -32.37 -7.86 -11.61
C LEU A 73 -33.30 -6.65 -11.53
N ILE A 74 -32.75 -5.43 -11.53
CA ILE A 74 -33.52 -4.19 -11.67
C ILE A 74 -34.33 -4.21 -12.96
N GLY A 75 -33.68 -4.50 -14.09
CA GLY A 75 -34.35 -4.60 -15.39
C GLY A 75 -35.44 -5.67 -15.41
N ALA A 76 -35.18 -6.85 -14.84
CA ALA A 76 -36.16 -7.92 -14.70
C ALA A 76 -37.34 -7.50 -13.81
N GLY A 77 -37.10 -6.77 -12.72
CA GLY A 77 -38.14 -6.22 -11.87
C GLY A 77 -39.03 -5.21 -12.60
N ILE A 78 -38.42 -4.30 -13.37
CA ILE A 78 -39.16 -3.34 -14.22
C ILE A 78 -40.00 -4.09 -15.27
N ALA A 79 -39.41 -5.07 -15.94
CA ALA A 79 -40.12 -5.90 -16.93
C ALA A 79 -41.27 -6.69 -16.29
N ALA A 80 -41.08 -7.25 -15.09
CA ALA A 80 -42.13 -7.95 -14.35
C ALA A 80 -43.29 -7.02 -13.96
N LEU A 81 -43.00 -5.82 -13.43
CA LEU A 81 -44.02 -4.82 -13.11
C LEU A 81 -44.74 -4.32 -14.37
N SER A 82 -44.04 -4.25 -15.50
CA SER A 82 -44.61 -3.87 -16.80
C SER A 82 -45.73 -4.82 -17.28
N LEU A 83 -45.89 -6.02 -16.69
CA LEU A 83 -47.02 -6.90 -17.01
C LEU A 83 -48.35 -6.39 -16.43
N VAL A 84 -48.32 -5.57 -15.37
CA VAL A 84 -49.52 -5.10 -14.66
C VAL A 84 -49.74 -3.58 -14.78
N MET A 85 -48.75 -2.82 -15.24
CA MET A 85 -48.82 -1.37 -15.42
C MET A 85 -47.95 -0.90 -16.60
N PRO A 86 -48.10 0.34 -17.10
CA PRO A 86 -47.24 0.87 -18.16
C PRO A 86 -45.76 0.88 -17.78
N LEU A 87 -44.89 0.60 -18.75
CA LEU A 87 -43.43 0.49 -18.55
C LEU A 87 -42.82 1.73 -17.89
N TRP A 88 -43.28 2.93 -18.27
CA TRP A 88 -42.79 4.18 -17.68
C TRP A 88 -43.12 4.30 -16.18
N LEU A 89 -44.30 3.81 -15.76
CA LEU A 89 -44.72 3.85 -14.37
C LEU A 89 -43.95 2.81 -13.54
N ALA A 90 -43.74 1.61 -14.08
CA ALA A 90 -42.91 0.57 -13.48
C ALA A 90 -41.47 1.05 -13.25
N ALA A 91 -40.86 1.69 -14.26
CA ALA A 91 -39.52 2.25 -14.15
C ALA A 91 -39.42 3.34 -13.07
N LEU A 92 -40.41 4.25 -13.01
CA LEU A 92 -40.46 5.28 -11.96
C LEU A 92 -40.60 4.69 -10.55
N LEU A 93 -41.39 3.63 -10.39
CA LEU A 93 -41.61 2.98 -9.10
C LEU A 93 -40.33 2.31 -8.58
N VAL A 94 -39.63 1.58 -9.45
CA VAL A 94 -38.34 0.97 -9.12
C VAL A 94 -37.28 2.05 -8.86
N ALA A 95 -37.25 3.12 -9.65
CA ALA A 95 -36.35 4.25 -9.41
C ALA A 95 -36.60 4.93 -8.07
N ALA A 96 -37.87 5.13 -7.69
CA ALA A 96 -38.25 5.69 -6.39
C ALA A 96 -37.79 4.80 -5.23
N LEU A 97 -37.96 3.48 -5.35
CA LEU A 97 -37.45 2.52 -4.35
C LEU A 97 -35.93 2.66 -4.16
N PHE A 98 -35.17 2.69 -5.26
CA PHE A 98 -33.72 2.86 -5.20
C PHE A 98 -33.31 4.22 -4.64
N LEU A 99 -34.05 5.28 -4.95
CA LEU A 99 -33.80 6.61 -4.41
C LEU A 99 -33.97 6.66 -2.88
N VAL A 100 -34.98 5.97 -2.34
CA VAL A 100 -35.18 5.85 -0.89
C VAL A 100 -34.01 5.09 -0.25
N ILE A 101 -33.60 3.97 -0.83
CA ILE A 101 -32.44 3.20 -0.34
C ILE A 101 -31.18 4.06 -0.37
N ALA A 102 -30.91 4.75 -1.48
CA ALA A 102 -29.74 5.63 -1.63
C ALA A 102 -29.76 6.79 -0.61
N ALA A 103 -30.92 7.39 -0.37
CA ALA A 103 -31.09 8.43 0.64
C ALA A 103 -30.78 7.91 2.06
N LEU A 104 -31.27 6.72 2.41
CA LEU A 104 -31.01 6.10 3.71
C LEU A 104 -29.52 5.76 3.87
N LEU A 105 -28.91 5.11 2.89
CA LEU A 105 -27.48 4.76 2.92
C LEU A 105 -26.61 6.03 2.98
N GLY A 106 -26.92 7.02 2.16
CA GLY A 106 -26.22 8.32 2.15
C GLY A 106 -26.37 9.05 3.49
N PHE A 107 -27.56 9.03 4.10
CA PHE A 107 -27.80 9.65 5.40
C PHE A 107 -27.07 8.94 6.53
N VAL A 108 -27.10 7.60 6.57
CA VAL A 108 -26.34 6.81 7.54
C VAL A 108 -24.84 7.05 7.36
N GLY A 109 -24.34 7.03 6.12
CA GLY A 109 -22.94 7.35 5.81
C GLY A 109 -22.55 8.75 6.29
N TYR A 110 -23.39 9.75 6.02
CA TYR A 110 -23.20 11.12 6.49
C TYR A 110 -23.15 11.20 8.03
N LEU A 111 -24.06 10.52 8.73
CA LEU A 111 -24.07 10.45 10.19
C LEU A 111 -22.81 9.78 10.73
N GLN A 112 -22.33 8.71 10.11
CA GLN A 112 -21.12 8.00 10.52
C GLN A 112 -19.87 8.87 10.32
N ILE A 113 -19.76 9.58 9.20
CA ILE A 113 -18.66 10.53 8.96
C ILE A 113 -18.72 11.67 9.99
N LYS A 114 -19.91 12.22 10.26
CA LYS A 114 -20.10 13.29 11.24
C LYS A 114 -19.76 12.86 12.67
N LYS A 115 -20.01 11.60 13.03
CA LYS A 115 -19.69 11.03 14.35
C LYS A 115 -18.23 10.58 14.48
N GLY A 116 -17.66 10.05 13.39
CA GLY A 116 -16.34 9.41 13.35
C GLY A 116 -15.18 10.36 13.04
N LEU A 117 -15.45 11.59 12.59
CA LEU A 117 -14.47 12.66 12.61
C LEU A 117 -14.31 13.12 14.07
N PRO A 118 -13.21 12.80 14.78
CA PRO A 118 -12.89 13.50 16.02
C PRO A 118 -12.92 15.00 15.70
N PRO A 119 -13.48 15.86 16.58
CA PRO A 119 -13.47 17.31 16.36
C PRO A 119 -12.04 17.67 16.02
N LEU A 120 -11.79 18.16 14.78
CA LEU A 120 -10.43 18.27 14.28
C LEU A 120 -9.59 18.96 15.36
N PRO A 121 -8.59 18.28 15.95
CA PRO A 121 -7.88 18.83 17.09
C PRO A 121 -7.28 20.14 16.63
N LYS A 122 -7.84 21.26 17.10
CA LYS A 122 -7.43 22.61 16.66
C LYS A 122 -5.92 22.77 16.79
N LYS A 123 -5.36 22.19 17.85
CA LYS A 123 -3.93 22.09 18.12
C LYS A 123 -3.13 21.42 16.99
N THR A 124 -3.61 20.32 16.41
CA THR A 124 -2.92 19.62 15.32
C THR A 124 -2.97 20.41 14.01
N ILE A 125 -4.09 21.08 13.71
CA ILE A 125 -4.16 21.99 12.55
C ILE A 125 -3.23 23.19 12.77
N ASP A 126 -3.21 23.77 13.96
CA ASP A 126 -2.38 24.92 14.28
C ASP A 126 -0.88 24.57 14.24
N SER A 127 -0.50 23.37 14.73
CA SER A 127 0.86 22.84 14.58
C SER A 127 1.23 22.63 13.12
N VAL A 128 0.40 21.96 12.31
CA VAL A 128 0.67 21.75 10.88
C VAL A 128 0.71 23.07 10.12
N LYS A 129 -0.15 24.05 10.44
CA LYS A 129 -0.09 25.40 9.86
C LYS A 129 1.19 26.13 10.25
N ASN A 130 1.64 25.99 11.49
CA ASN A 130 2.90 26.58 11.94
C ASN A 130 4.11 25.90 11.30
N ASP A 131 4.08 24.59 11.12
CA ASP A 131 5.12 23.82 10.44
C ASP A 131 5.22 24.21 8.96
N ILE A 132 4.07 24.38 8.27
CA ILE A 132 4.02 24.89 6.89
C ILE A 132 4.53 26.34 6.81
N LYS A 133 4.19 27.19 7.79
CA LYS A 133 4.71 28.57 7.86
C LYS A 133 6.22 28.62 8.12
N ALA A 134 6.73 27.70 8.96
CA ALA A 134 8.16 27.57 9.24
C ALA A 134 8.94 27.10 8.02
N VAL A 135 8.44 26.10 7.27
CA VAL A 135 9.02 25.65 6.00
C VAL A 135 8.99 26.75 4.93
N LYS A 136 7.97 27.61 4.93
CA LYS A 136 7.87 28.78 4.06
C LYS A 136 8.73 29.97 4.50
N GLY A 137 9.50 29.85 5.59
CA GLY A 137 10.39 30.91 6.08
C GLY A 137 9.68 32.11 6.75
N VAL A 138 8.39 31.98 7.08
CA VAL A 138 7.58 33.02 7.73
C VAL A 138 7.28 32.66 9.20
N GLY A 139 7.73 31.49 9.67
CA GLY A 139 7.50 30.97 11.03
C GLY A 139 8.74 31.03 11.93
N ARG A 140 8.53 31.19 13.25
CA ARG A 140 9.59 31.19 14.27
C ARG A 140 9.81 29.75 14.76
N ILE A 141 11.05 29.27 14.74
CA ILE A 141 11.42 27.96 15.30
C ILE A 141 11.20 28.00 16.83
N PRO A 142 10.40 27.09 17.43
CA PRO A 142 10.36 26.92 18.88
C PRO A 142 11.75 26.49 19.35
N ARG A 143 12.41 27.34 20.13
CA ARG A 143 13.70 27.03 20.76
C ARG A 143 13.40 26.05 21.89
N SER A 144 13.73 24.77 21.73
CA SER A 144 13.69 23.83 22.84
C SER A 144 14.80 24.21 23.82
N ASP A 145 14.37 24.66 24.98
CA ASP A 145 15.16 24.76 26.20
C ASP A 145 15.53 23.34 26.64
N VAL A 146 16.64 22.83 26.09
CA VAL A 146 17.38 21.71 26.66
C VAL A 146 18.04 22.21 27.96
N GLY A 147 17.21 22.35 29.00
CA GLY A 147 17.61 22.67 30.36
C GLY A 147 18.12 21.43 31.06
N GLY A 148 19.31 21.53 31.63
CA GLY A 148 20.14 20.42 32.06
C GLY A 148 19.56 19.51 33.13
N ARG A 149 19.88 18.23 32.99
CA ARG A 149 20.01 17.30 34.12
C ARG A 149 21.33 16.55 33.95
N PHE A 150 22.38 17.14 34.48
CA PHE A 150 23.53 16.45 35.03
C PHE A 150 23.68 16.90 36.47
#